data_AF-A0A917ZIF3-F1
#
_entry.id   AF-A0A917ZIF3-F1
#
_cell.length_a   1.000
_cell.length_b   1.000
_cell.length_c   1.000
_cell.angle_alpha   90.00
_cell.angle_beta   90.00
_cell.angle_gamma   90.00
#
_symmetry.space_group_name_H-M   'P 1'
#
loop_
_entity.id
_entity.type
_entity.pdbx_description
1 polymer ?
#
loop_
_entity_poly.entity_id
_entity_poly.type
_entity_poly.pdbx_seq_one_letter_code
_entity_poly.pdbx_strand_id
1 'polypeptide(L)'
;MPNPSAGAPDAALHAFRGPPRTVAECLYALPRHVVEGRVCALLLQGAGAARVHLLERVAADDARGPVAVWEGTALGTLPSRVAALLGTDTPEVTNAVRAALRAHGEYHDLGTVPCPPSPRGAFGHPMTAFARAGEVTAFVVAAT
;
A
#
# COMPACT_ATOMS: atom_id res chain seq x y z
N MET A 1 -7.31 9.26 -38.65
CA MET A 1 -8.03 8.60 -37.53
C MET A 1 -7.16 8.74 -36.29
N PRO A 2 -7.58 9.50 -35.27
CA PRO A 2 -6.83 9.60 -34.02
C PRO A 2 -6.95 8.28 -33.23
N ASN A 3 -5.81 7.74 -32.83
CA ASN A 3 -5.70 6.64 -31.87
C ASN A 3 -6.31 7.10 -30.54
N PRO A 4 -7.18 6.32 -29.88
CA PRO A 4 -7.41 6.54 -28.46
C PRO A 4 -6.10 6.16 -27.75
N SER A 5 -5.38 7.16 -27.24
CA SER A 5 -4.36 6.93 -26.23
C SER A 5 -5.03 6.16 -25.11
N ALA A 6 -4.71 4.87 -24.99
CA ALA A 6 -5.08 4.08 -23.83
C ALA A 6 -4.59 4.85 -22.61
N GLY A 7 -5.52 5.38 -21.81
CA GLY A 7 -5.19 6.08 -20.58
C GLY A 7 -4.35 5.12 -19.74
N ALA A 8 -3.16 5.56 -19.36
CA ALA A 8 -2.39 4.82 -18.38
C ALA A 8 -3.28 4.61 -17.15
N PRO A 9 -3.34 3.41 -16.55
CA PRO A 9 -4.02 3.22 -15.29
C PRO A 9 -3.44 4.21 -14.28
N ASP A 10 -4.28 5.10 -13.77
CA ASP A 10 -3.86 6.27 -13.01
C ASP A 10 -3.67 5.87 -11.54
N ALA A 11 -2.65 5.05 -11.25
CA ALA A 11 -2.38 4.61 -9.88
C ALA A 11 -2.21 5.83 -8.96
N ALA A 12 -3.08 5.94 -7.96
CA ALA A 12 -3.05 7.04 -7.00
C ALA A 12 -1.89 6.84 -6.01
N LEU A 13 -0.90 7.74 -6.07
CA LEU A 13 0.19 7.81 -5.10
C LEU A 13 -0.04 8.98 -4.13
N HIS A 14 -0.19 8.67 -2.86
CA HIS A 14 -0.22 9.66 -1.77
C HIS A 14 1.03 9.52 -0.92
N ALA A 15 1.69 10.64 -0.61
CA ALA A 15 2.89 10.67 0.23
C ALA A 15 2.69 11.61 1.42
N PHE A 16 3.04 11.14 2.60
CA PHE A 16 2.94 11.90 3.86
C PHE A 16 4.25 11.77 4.63
N ARG A 17 4.62 12.84 5.34
CA ARG A 17 5.81 12.84 6.20
C ARG A 17 5.55 13.69 7.43
N GLY A 18 5.97 13.20 8.60
CA GLY A 18 5.91 13.95 9.84
C GLY A 18 5.79 13.04 11.07
N PRO A 19 5.36 13.60 12.23
CA PRO A 19 5.11 12.82 13.43
C PRO A 19 4.06 11.72 13.17
N PRO A 20 4.17 10.54 13.80
CA PRO A 20 3.27 9.40 13.54
C PRO A 20 1.79 9.75 13.66
N ARG A 21 1.42 10.58 14.65
CA ARG A 21 0.03 11.02 14.85
C ARG A 21 -0.49 11.84 13.66
N THR A 22 0.29 12.82 13.19
CA THR A 22 -0.08 13.65 12.05
C THR A 22 -0.20 12.80 10.78
N VAL A 23 0.76 11.90 10.54
CA VAL A 23 0.71 10.98 9.40
C VAL A 23 -0.53 10.08 9.46
N ALA A 24 -0.87 9.54 10.63
CA ALA A 24 -2.07 8.74 10.81
C ALA A 24 -3.35 9.54 10.52
N GLU A 25 -3.44 10.78 11.01
CA GLU A 25 -4.57 11.68 10.74
C GLU A 25 -4.73 11.94 9.22
N CYS A 26 -3.63 12.17 8.49
CA CYS A 26 -3.66 12.30 7.03
C CYS A 26 -4.09 11.01 6.33
N LEU A 27 -3.56 9.85 6.75
CA LEU A 27 -3.93 8.55 6.19
C LEU A 27 -5.41 8.24 6.40
N TYR A 28 -5.99 8.61 7.54
CA TYR A 28 -7.41 8.37 7.84
C TYR A 28 -8.34 9.31 7.07
N ALA A 29 -7.84 10.47 6.64
CA ALA A 29 -8.56 11.44 5.84
C ALA A 29 -8.58 11.11 4.33
N LEU A 30 -7.87 10.06 3.89
CA LEU A 30 -7.90 9.62 2.50
C LEU A 30 -9.33 9.26 2.05
N PRO A 31 -9.64 9.41 0.74
CA PRO A 31 -10.90 8.93 0.20
C PRO A 31 -11.07 7.42 0.40
N ARG A 32 -12.31 6.97 0.60
CA ARG A 32 -12.61 5.53 0.81
C ARG A 32 -12.19 4.66 -0.38
N HIS A 33 -12.35 5.16 -1.60
CA HIS A 33 -12.03 4.42 -2.81
C HIS A 33 -10.58 3.93 -2.87
N VAL A 34 -9.64 4.60 -2.18
CA VAL A 34 -8.23 4.19 -2.09
C VAL A 34 -8.06 2.78 -1.50
N VAL A 35 -8.94 2.38 -0.57
CA VAL A 35 -8.90 1.05 0.08
C VAL A 35 -10.03 0.12 -0.35
N GLU A 36 -10.97 0.61 -1.17
CA GLU A 36 -12.00 -0.18 -1.82
C GLU A 36 -11.51 -0.78 -3.14
N GLY A 37 -10.45 -0.21 -3.72
CA GLY A 37 -9.78 -0.75 -4.91
C GLY A 37 -9.25 -2.17 -4.73
N ARG A 38 -8.94 -2.81 -5.85
CA ARG A 38 -8.50 -4.21 -5.90
C ARG A 38 -7.19 -4.43 -5.14
N VAL A 39 -6.24 -3.50 -5.26
CA VAL A 39 -4.93 -3.61 -4.62
C VAL A 39 -4.52 -2.26 -4.04
N CYS A 40 -4.15 -2.26 -2.77
CA CYS A 40 -3.63 -1.10 -2.05
C CYS A 40 -2.36 -1.50 -1.29
N ALA A 41 -1.30 -0.71 -1.45
CA ALA A 41 -0.06 -0.85 -0.70
C ALA A 41 0.16 0.36 0.21
N LEU A 42 0.39 0.10 1.50
CA LEU A 42 0.87 1.09 2.46
C LEU A 42 2.34 0.82 2.74
N LEU A 43 3.22 1.75 2.40
CA LEU A 43 4.64 1.70 2.70
C LEU A 43 4.95 2.71 3.80
N LEU A 44 5.58 2.26 4.88
CA LEU A 44 5.95 3.06 6.04
C LEU A 44 7.45 3.01 6.24
N GLN A 45 8.05 4.15 6.59
CA GLN A 45 9.46 4.24 6.97
C GLN A 45 9.62 5.17 8.16
N GLY A 46 10.29 4.69 9.20
CA GLY A 46 10.75 5.47 10.34
C GLY A 46 12.27 5.34 10.52
N ALA A 47 12.78 5.83 11.64
CA ALA A 47 14.20 5.69 11.97
C ALA A 47 14.56 4.21 12.21
N GLY A 48 15.19 3.57 11.21
CA GLY A 48 15.71 2.20 11.30
C GLY A 48 14.70 1.07 11.06
N ALA A 49 13.47 1.40 10.68
CA ALA A 49 12.45 0.41 10.36
C ALA A 49 11.63 0.85 9.14
N ALA A 50 11.27 -0.11 8.30
CA ALA A 50 10.42 0.05 7.15
C ALA A 50 9.46 -1.14 7.05
N ARG A 51 8.22 -0.88 6.63
CA ARG A 51 7.19 -1.90 6.42
C ARG A 51 6.40 -1.62 5.16
N VAL A 52 6.00 -2.67 4.46
CA VAL A 52 5.01 -2.58 3.39
C VAL A 52 3.86 -3.52 3.71
N HIS A 53 2.65 -2.97 3.79
CA HIS A 53 1.42 -3.73 3.89
C HIS A 53 0.75 -3.75 2.53
N LEU A 54 0.58 -4.95 1.98
CA LEU A 54 -0.18 -5.17 0.76
C LEU A 54 -1.56 -5.70 1.13
N LEU A 55 -2.61 -4.97 0.77
CA LEU A 55 -4.00 -5.37 0.89
C LEU A 55 -4.54 -5.65 -0.51
N GLU A 56 -5.18 -6.80 -0.68
CA GLU A 56 -5.80 -7.21 -1.94
C GLU A 56 -7.25 -7.60 -1.71
N ARG A 57 -8.13 -7.20 -2.63
CA ARG A 57 -9.48 -7.73 -2.83
C ARG A 57 -9.45 -8.56 -4.10
N VAL A 58 -9.80 -9.84 -4.03
CA VAL A 58 -9.76 -10.72 -5.21
C VAL A 58 -10.89 -10.33 -6.20
N ALA A 59 -12.06 -9.98 -5.68
CA ALA A 59 -13.14 -9.29 -6.37
C ALA A 59 -13.58 -8.02 -5.59
N ALA A 60 -14.17 -7.04 -6.27
CA ALA A 60 -14.57 -5.76 -5.67
C ALA A 60 -15.47 -5.91 -4.43
N ASP A 61 -16.36 -6.91 -4.45
CA ASP A 61 -17.33 -7.17 -3.39
C ASP A 61 -16.84 -8.19 -2.35
N ASP A 62 -15.59 -8.63 -2.42
CA ASP A 62 -15.07 -9.61 -1.46
C ASP A 62 -15.00 -9.01 -0.06
N ALA A 63 -15.67 -9.68 0.88
CA ALA A 63 -15.65 -9.33 2.28
C ALA A 63 -14.30 -9.63 2.96
N ARG A 64 -13.45 -10.47 2.34
CA ARG A 64 -12.14 -10.88 2.85
C ARG A 64 -11.11 -10.90 1.74
N GLY A 65 -9.88 -10.54 2.10
CA GLY A 65 -8.79 -10.40 1.16
C GLY A 65 -7.46 -10.82 1.78
N PRO A 66 -6.50 -11.31 0.98
CA PRO A 66 -5.19 -11.64 1.50
C PRO A 66 -4.45 -10.36 1.90
N VAL A 67 -3.73 -10.44 3.02
CA VAL A 67 -2.83 -9.39 3.46
C VAL A 67 -1.43 -9.97 3.56
N ALA A 68 -0.47 -9.20 3.07
CA ALA A 68 0.93 -9.53 3.20
C ALA A 68 1.71 -8.35 3.78
N VAL A 69 2.80 -8.70 4.45
CA VAL A 69 3.70 -7.73 5.05
C VAL A 69 5.12 -8.03 4.61
N TRP A 70 5.82 -6.98 4.22
CA TRP A 70 7.27 -6.97 4.10
C TRP A 70 7.84 -6.09 5.20
N GLU A 71 8.97 -6.50 5.78
CA GLU A 71 9.68 -5.74 6.80
C GLU A 71 11.15 -5.56 6.41
N GLY A 72 11.73 -4.41 6.78
CA GLY A 72 13.13 -4.11 6.56
C GLY A 72 13.58 -2.88 7.35
N THR A 73 14.81 -2.43 7.11
CA THR A 73 15.36 -1.25 7.80
C THR A 73 15.15 0.05 7.04
N ALA A 74 14.94 -0.02 5.72
CA ALA A 74 14.67 1.10 4.83
C ALA A 74 13.87 0.64 3.60
N LEU A 75 13.02 1.52 3.05
CA LEU A 75 12.22 1.23 1.85
C LEU A 75 13.04 1.24 0.56
N GLY A 76 14.15 1.99 0.51
CA GLY A 76 14.97 2.12 -0.70
C GLY A 76 14.14 2.50 -1.94
N THR A 77 14.24 1.72 -3.00
CA THR A 77 13.50 1.91 -4.27
C THR A 77 12.11 1.27 -4.30
N LEU A 78 11.64 0.66 -3.19
CA LEU A 78 10.33 0.00 -3.17
C LEU A 78 9.16 0.94 -3.51
N PRO A 79 9.08 2.20 -3.05
CA PRO A 79 7.94 3.06 -3.36
C PRO A 79 7.75 3.30 -4.85
N SER A 80 8.83 3.63 -5.58
CA SER A 80 8.78 3.84 -7.03
C SER A 80 8.51 2.54 -7.79
N ARG A 81 9.07 1.42 -7.33
CA ARG A 81 8.83 0.11 -7.95
C ARG A 81 7.39 -0.37 -7.77
N VAL A 82 6.83 -0.22 -6.57
CA VAL A 82 5.43 -0.58 -6.28
C VAL A 82 4.46 0.33 -7.03
N ALA A 83 4.72 1.64 -7.10
CA ALA A 83 3.94 2.58 -7.90
C ALA A 83 3.94 2.22 -9.39
N ALA A 84 5.12 1.92 -9.95
CA ALA A 84 5.24 1.51 -11.34
C ALA A 84 4.49 0.20 -11.65
N LEU A 85 4.50 -0.76 -10.72
CA LEU A 85 3.77 -2.02 -10.89
C LEU A 85 2.26 -1.80 -10.78
N LEU A 86 1.77 -1.09 -9.77
CA LEU A 86 0.33 -0.85 -9.59
C LEU A 86 -0.27 0.02 -10.71
N GLY A 87 0.54 0.83 -11.39
CA GLY A 87 0.13 1.60 -12.56
C GLY A 87 -0.09 0.78 -13.84
N THR A 88 0.14 -0.54 -13.86
CA THR A 88 -0.10 -1.36 -15.07
C THR A 88 -1.50 -1.99 -15.14
N ASP A 89 -2.27 -1.96 -14.04
CA ASP A 89 -3.61 -2.57 -13.89
C ASP A 89 -3.80 -3.90 -14.63
N THR A 90 -2.87 -4.83 -14.43
CA THR A 90 -2.96 -6.19 -14.98
C THR A 90 -3.46 -7.18 -13.93
N PRO A 91 -4.11 -8.29 -14.32
CA PRO A 91 -4.54 -9.32 -13.37
C PRO A 91 -3.40 -9.90 -12.52
N GLU A 92 -2.18 -9.89 -13.05
CA GLU A 92 -0.96 -10.41 -12.41
C GLU A 92 -0.24 -9.39 -11.52
N VAL A 93 -0.76 -8.16 -11.41
CA VAL A 93 -0.08 -7.05 -10.72
C VAL A 93 0.26 -7.40 -9.27
N THR A 94 -0.67 -8.04 -8.55
CA THR A 94 -0.42 -8.48 -7.17
C THR A 94 0.78 -9.43 -7.10
N ASN A 95 0.87 -10.40 -8.01
CA ASN A 95 1.98 -11.36 -8.03
C ASN A 95 3.31 -10.67 -8.32
N ALA A 96 3.31 -9.68 -9.22
CA ALA A 96 4.50 -8.88 -9.52
C ALA A 96 4.95 -8.04 -8.32
N VAL A 97 4.02 -7.42 -7.59
CA VAL A 97 4.31 -6.66 -6.36
C VAL A 97 4.86 -7.61 -5.28
N ARG A 98 4.23 -8.77 -5.04
CA ARG A 98 4.72 -9.78 -4.09
C ARG A 98 6.12 -10.26 -4.44
N ALA A 99 6.40 -10.53 -5.73
CA ALA A 99 7.72 -10.93 -6.19
C ALA A 99 8.77 -9.82 -5.96
N ALA A 100 8.40 -8.55 -6.20
CA ALA A 100 9.27 -7.41 -5.93
C ALA A 100 9.61 -7.29 -4.43
N LEU A 101 8.62 -7.46 -3.55
CA LEU A 101 8.82 -7.44 -2.09
C LEU A 101 9.70 -8.60 -1.61
N ARG A 102 9.45 -9.83 -2.07
CA ARG A 102 10.27 -11.02 -1.74
C ARG A 102 11.72 -10.86 -2.17
N ALA A 103 11.97 -10.18 -3.28
CA ALA A 103 13.34 -9.91 -3.74
C ALA A 103 14.08 -8.85 -2.89
N HIS A 104 13.38 -8.07 -2.07
CA HIS A 104 13.95 -6.97 -1.28
C HIS A 104 14.15 -7.31 0.21
N GLY A 105 13.60 -8.42 0.71
CA GLY A 105 13.77 -8.81 2.10
C GLY A 105 12.72 -9.80 2.58
N GLU A 106 12.54 -9.85 3.91
CA GLU A 106 11.59 -10.74 4.54
C GLU A 106 10.15 -10.34 4.22
N TYR A 107 9.42 -11.30 3.67
CA TYR A 107 8.05 -11.15 3.22
C TYR A 107 7.20 -12.27 3.83
N HIS A 108 6.09 -11.90 4.44
CA HIS A 108 5.18 -12.79 5.13
C HIS A 108 3.76 -12.61 4.62
N ASP A 109 3.14 -13.70 4.18
CA ASP A 109 1.69 -13.73 3.94
C ASP A 109 1.00 -13.89 5.31
N LEU A 110 0.20 -12.90 5.71
CA LEU A 110 -0.51 -12.89 7.00
C LEU A 110 -1.88 -13.60 6.93
N GLY A 111 -2.17 -14.27 5.81
CA GLY A 111 -3.44 -14.94 5.56
C GLY A 111 -4.50 -13.98 5.02
N THR A 112 -5.77 -14.30 5.30
CA THR A 112 -6.92 -13.50 4.84
C THR A 112 -7.57 -12.77 6.00
N VAL A 113 -7.87 -11.48 5.80
CA VAL A 113 -8.54 -10.63 6.80
C VAL A 113 -9.78 -9.99 6.18
N PRO A 114 -10.74 -9.51 7.00
CA PRO A 114 -11.84 -8.71 6.50
C PRO A 114 -11.33 -7.48 5.74
N CYS A 115 -11.85 -7.25 4.54
CA CYS A 115 -11.46 -6.11 3.73
C CYS A 115 -11.86 -4.83 4.46
N PRO A 116 -10.92 -3.91 4.76
CA PRO A 116 -11.23 -2.74 5.55
C PRO A 116 -12.19 -1.81 4.81
N PRO A 117 -13.31 -1.39 5.44
CA PRO A 117 -14.29 -0.51 4.80
C PRO A 117 -13.87 0.98 4.83
N SER A 118 -12.69 1.28 5.37
CA SER A 118 -12.19 2.66 5.48
C SER A 118 -10.66 2.71 5.61
N PRO A 119 -10.02 3.83 5.25
CA PRO A 119 -8.59 4.03 5.45
C PRO A 119 -8.16 3.88 6.91
N ARG A 120 -8.99 4.31 7.86
CA ARG A 120 -8.72 4.09 9.29
C ARG A 120 -8.65 2.61 9.66
N GLY A 121 -9.55 1.80 9.10
CA GLY A 121 -9.51 0.34 9.27
C GLY A 121 -8.29 -0.31 8.62
N ALA A 122 -7.88 0.18 7.44
CA ALA A 122 -6.74 -0.36 6.69
C ALA A 122 -5.39 0.00 7.33
N PHE A 123 -5.23 1.26 7.75
CA PHE A 123 -3.92 1.84 8.10
C PHE A 123 -3.73 2.02 9.60
N GLY A 124 -4.78 1.86 10.40
CA GLY A 124 -4.73 2.03 11.85
C GLY A 124 -3.76 1.07 12.52
N HIS A 125 -3.90 -0.23 12.26
CA HIS A 125 -3.02 -1.25 12.84
C HIS A 125 -1.57 -1.13 12.35
N PRO A 126 -1.27 -1.00 11.05
CA PRO A 126 0.09 -0.75 10.56
C PRO A 126 0.82 0.41 11.25
N MET A 127 0.13 1.53 11.48
CA MET A 127 0.71 2.72 12.11
C MET A 127 1.13 2.50 13.57
N THR A 128 0.54 1.51 14.27
CA THR A 128 0.90 1.22 15.67
C THR A 128 2.37 0.83 15.83
N ALA A 129 2.96 0.16 14.83
CA ALA A 129 4.37 -0.23 14.82
C ALA A 129 5.31 0.98 14.80
N PHE A 130 4.84 2.14 14.34
CA PHE A 130 5.60 3.37 14.22
C PHE A 130 5.17 4.44 15.23
N ALA A 131 4.29 4.13 16.18
CA ALA A 131 3.72 5.11 17.11
C ALA A 131 4.77 5.83 17.98
N ARG A 132 5.94 5.21 18.19
CA ARG A 132 7.07 5.78 18.96
C ARG A 132 8.18 6.38 18.09
N ALA A 133 8.04 6.33 16.77
CA ALA A 133 9.01 6.96 15.88
C ALA A 133 8.93 8.49 16.03
N GLY A 134 10.09 9.17 16.01
CA GLY A 134 10.09 10.64 16.00
C GLY A 134 9.48 11.20 14.72
N GLU A 135 9.72 10.51 13.60
CA GLU A 135 9.20 10.87 12.28
C GLU A 135 8.90 9.61 11.46
N VAL A 136 7.86 9.67 10.64
CA VAL A 136 7.44 8.61 9.72
C VAL A 136 7.20 9.21 8.35
N THR A 137 7.62 8.50 7.31
CA THR A 137 7.19 8.71 5.94
C THR A 137 6.24 7.59 5.55
N ALA A 138 5.09 7.93 4.99
CA ALA A 138 4.10 7.00 4.50
C ALA A 138 3.84 7.22 3.01
N PHE A 139 3.79 6.15 2.24
CA PHE A 139 3.34 6.14 0.86
C PHE A 139 2.13 5.21 0.75
N VAL A 140 1.03 5.70 0.18
CA VAL A 140 -0.12 4.88 -0.19
C VAL A 140 -0.17 4.81 -1.69
N VAL A 141 -0.18 3.60 -2.23
CA VAL A 141 -0.30 3.32 -3.66
C VAL A 141 -1.52 2.44 -3.87
N ALA A 142 -2.49 2.92 -4.64
CA ALA A 142 -3.68 2.15 -4.96
C ALA A 142 -3.84 2.05 -6.48
N ALA A 143 -4.19 0.85 -6.97
CA ALA A 143 -4.69 0.68 -8.32
C ALA A 143 -6.14 1.20 -8.34
N THR A 144 -6.40 2.23 -9.16
CA THR A 144 -7.73 2.85 -9.35
C THR A 144 -8.49 2.21 -10.47
#